data_AF-A0A848TVT0-F1
#
_entry.id   AF-A0A848TVT0-F1
#
_cell.length_a   1.000
_cell.length_b   1.000
_cell.length_c   1.000
_cell.angle_alpha   90.00
_cell.angle_beta   90.00
_cell.angle_gamma   90.00
#
_symmetry.space_group_name_H-M   'P 1'
#
loop_
_entity.id
_entity.type
_entity.pdbx_description
1 polymer ?
#
loop_
_entity_poly.entity_id
_entity_poly.type
_entity_poly.pdbx_seq_one_letter_code
_entity_poly.pdbx_strand_id
1 'polypeptide(L)'
;MKKLLFFTAIVLFGFTYVSAQEIDFGAKAGVNFATITGDDLDSFSSRTAFHLGFVAEIGITEKFSFQPELLYSAQGADYSEDGFEGSVKVDYLNLPLMAKFYVAEGFSLEAG
;
A
#
# COMPACT_ATOMS: atom_id res chain seq x y z
N MET A 1 21.86 -22.23 -14.14
CA MET A 1 21.77 -23.18 -13.01
C MET A 1 22.10 -22.57 -11.65
N LYS A 2 23.22 -21.87 -11.47
CA LYS A 2 23.60 -21.26 -10.17
C LYS A 2 22.58 -20.21 -9.65
N LYS A 3 21.99 -19.41 -10.56
CA LYS A 3 20.95 -18.41 -10.21
C LYS A 3 19.62 -19.05 -9.76
N LEU A 4 19.27 -20.20 -10.33
CA LEU A 4 18.07 -20.95 -9.97
C LEU A 4 18.23 -21.60 -8.59
N LEU A 5 19.41 -22.20 -8.33
CA LEU A 5 19.75 -22.75 -7.02
C LEU A 5 19.76 -21.68 -5.92
N PHE A 6 20.17 -20.45 -6.23
CA PHE A 6 20.15 -19.34 -5.27
C PHE A 6 18.70 -18.92 -4.93
N PHE A 7 17.82 -18.83 -5.94
CA PHE A 7 16.40 -18.56 -5.73
C PHE A 7 15.72 -19.68 -4.92
N THR A 8 15.99 -20.95 -5.26
CA THR A 8 15.45 -22.09 -4.53
C THR A 8 15.95 -22.13 -3.09
N ALA A 9 17.21 -21.75 -2.84
CA ALA A 9 17.75 -21.66 -1.49
C ALA A 9 17.04 -20.57 -0.67
N ILE A 10 16.82 -19.37 -1.22
CA ILE A 10 16.07 -18.30 -0.54
C ILE A 10 14.66 -18.75 -0.19
N VAL A 11 13.96 -19.40 -1.13
CA VAL A 11 12.62 -19.91 -0.92
C VAL A 11 12.59 -20.98 0.19
N LEU A 12 13.53 -21.93 0.17
CA LEU A 12 13.61 -23.00 1.18
C LEU A 12 13.98 -22.47 2.59
N PHE A 13 14.87 -21.47 2.69
CA PHE A 13 15.20 -20.82 3.96
C PHE A 13 14.08 -19.90 4.47
N GLY A 14 13.23 -19.37 3.59
CA GLY A 14 12.08 -18.54 3.98
C GLY A 14 11.00 -19.33 4.71
N PHE A 15 10.80 -20.61 4.38
CA PHE A 15 9.76 -21.44 4.98
C PHE A 15 10.08 -21.99 6.38
N THR A 16 11.34 -21.98 6.82
CA THR A 16 11.74 -22.57 8.12
C THR A 16 11.43 -21.67 9.33
N TYR A 17 11.04 -20.41 9.12
CA TYR A 17 10.74 -19.43 10.17
C TYR A 17 9.23 -19.19 10.40
N VAL A 18 8.35 -19.89 9.67
CA VAL A 18 6.90 -19.63 9.66
C VAL A 18 6.19 -20.04 10.96
N SER A 19 6.81 -20.80 11.86
CA SER A 19 6.13 -21.39 13.02
C SER A 19 6.16 -20.57 14.33
N ALA A 20 6.60 -19.30 14.33
CA ALA A 20 6.70 -18.51 15.57
C ALA A 20 6.35 -17.03 15.48
N GLN A 21 6.09 -16.48 14.29
CA GLN A 21 5.67 -15.08 14.15
C GLN A 21 4.15 -15.01 14.26
N GLU A 22 3.67 -14.25 15.24
CA GLU A 22 2.26 -13.87 15.33
C GLU A 22 1.91 -13.04 14.10
N ILE A 23 0.91 -13.51 13.35
CA ILE A 23 0.39 -12.82 12.18
C ILE A 23 -1.00 -12.31 12.54
N ASP A 24 -1.13 -10.99 12.59
CA ASP A 24 -2.41 -10.32 12.81
C ASP A 24 -3.01 -9.89 11.49
N PHE A 25 -4.30 -10.15 11.31
CA PHE A 25 -5.02 -9.71 10.13
C PHE A 25 -5.92 -8.53 10.47
N GLY A 26 -5.94 -7.54 9.58
CA GLY A 26 -6.74 -6.33 9.74
C GLY A 26 -7.33 -5.85 8.42
N ALA A 27 -8.10 -4.77 8.53
CA ALA A 27 -8.60 -4.02 7.38
C ALA A 27 -8.21 -2.55 7.52
N LYS A 28 -7.96 -1.90 6.39
CA LYS A 28 -7.61 -0.48 6.31
C LYS A 28 -8.56 0.19 5.32
N ALA A 29 -9.08 1.36 5.68
CA ALA A 29 -9.91 2.18 4.82
C ALA A 29 -9.63 3.67 5.08
N GLY A 30 -9.75 4.49 4.04
CA GLY A 30 -9.48 5.92 4.17
C GLY A 30 -9.88 6.69 2.92
N VAL A 31 -9.78 8.02 3.03
CA VAL A 31 -9.92 8.93 1.90
C VAL A 31 -8.55 9.22 1.29
N ASN A 32 -8.51 9.46 -0.01
CA ASN A 32 -7.31 9.91 -0.70
C ASN A 32 -7.63 11.12 -1.58
N PHE A 33 -6.62 11.95 -1.83
CA PHE A 33 -6.68 13.13 -2.69
C PHE A 33 -5.61 12.96 -3.76
N ALA A 34 -6.03 12.64 -4.98
CA ALA A 34 -5.15 12.36 -6.10
C ALA A 34 -5.24 13.47 -7.15
N THR A 35 -4.13 13.77 -7.82
CA THR A 35 -4.06 14.67 -8.98
C THR A 35 -3.17 14.00 -10.01
N ILE A 36 -3.49 14.21 -11.29
CA ILE A 36 -2.63 13.84 -12.41
C ILE A 36 -1.91 15.11 -12.85
N THR A 37 -0.58 15.09 -12.82
CA THR A 37 0.28 16.20 -13.25
C THR A 37 1.09 15.78 -14.48
N GLY A 38 1.30 16.68 -15.42
CA GLY A 38 2.09 16.46 -16.63
C GLY A 38 2.12 17.70 -17.49
N ASP A 39 2.88 17.64 -18.58
CA ASP A 39 2.90 18.70 -19.59
C ASP A 39 1.49 18.83 -20.20
N ASP A 40 0.99 20.07 -20.34
CA ASP A 40 -0.35 20.42 -20.83
C ASP A 40 -1.55 19.92 -19.98
N LEU A 41 -1.37 19.66 -18.68
CA LEU A 41 -2.44 19.22 -17.76
C LEU A 41 -2.86 20.27 -16.72
N ASP A 42 -2.74 21.56 -17.04
CA ASP A 42 -3.01 22.67 -16.10
C ASP A 42 -4.49 22.78 -15.67
N SER A 43 -5.41 22.21 -16.45
CA SER A 43 -6.85 22.17 -16.13
C SER A 43 -7.24 21.03 -15.17
N PHE A 44 -6.28 20.17 -14.79
CA PHE A 44 -6.51 19.03 -13.90
C PHE A 44 -6.33 19.44 -12.44
N SER A 45 -7.29 19.02 -11.62
CA SER A 45 -7.40 19.35 -10.20
C SER A 45 -7.51 18.08 -9.35
N SER A 46 -7.38 18.26 -8.04
CA SER A 46 -7.39 17.13 -7.11
C SER A 46 -8.77 16.51 -6.98
N ARG A 47 -8.83 15.21 -7.24
CA ARG A 47 -10.01 14.39 -7.02
C ARG A 47 -9.96 13.74 -5.65
N THR A 48 -11.02 13.95 -4.88
CA THR A 48 -11.23 13.25 -3.61
C THR A 48 -11.87 11.89 -3.87
N ALA A 49 -11.24 10.83 -3.34
CA ALA A 49 -11.69 9.46 -3.49
C ALA A 49 -11.38 8.63 -2.23
N PHE A 50 -11.49 7.31 -2.33
CA PHE A 50 -11.31 6.40 -1.19
C PHE A 50 -10.37 5.24 -1.53
N HIS A 51 -9.81 4.64 -0.49
CA HIS A 51 -9.14 3.35 -0.56
C HIS A 51 -9.65 2.44 0.56
N LEU A 52 -9.67 1.14 0.29
CA LEU A 52 -10.03 0.12 1.28
C LEU A 52 -9.33 -1.19 0.96
N GLY A 53 -9.06 -2.00 1.98
CA GLY A 53 -8.44 -3.29 1.78
C GLY A 53 -8.06 -4.00 3.06
N PHE A 54 -7.23 -5.02 2.88
CA PHE A 54 -6.78 -5.90 3.95
C PHE A 54 -5.30 -5.67 4.24
N VAL A 55 -4.93 -5.86 5.50
CA VAL A 55 -3.54 -5.81 5.95
C VAL A 55 -3.23 -7.10 6.69
N ALA A 56 -2.00 -7.56 6.56
CA ALA A 56 -1.45 -8.61 7.42
C ALA A 56 -0.24 -8.02 8.11
N GLU A 57 -0.19 -8.08 9.43
CA GLU A 57 0.93 -7.63 10.23
C GLU A 57 1.71 -8.85 10.71
N ILE A 58 3.00 -8.86 10.46
CA ILE A 58 3.92 -9.94 10.81
C ILE A 58 4.88 -9.39 11.84
N GLY A 59 4.74 -9.83 13.09
CA GLY A 59 5.60 -9.40 14.18
C GLY A 59 7.04 -9.90 14.00
N ILE A 60 8.00 -8.98 13.92
CA ILE A 60 9.44 -9.31 13.85
C ILE A 60 10.06 -9.20 15.25
N THR A 61 9.70 -8.15 15.98
CA THR A 61 10.05 -7.92 17.40
C THR A 61 8.85 -7.26 18.11
N GLU A 62 8.90 -7.15 19.43
CA GLU A 62 7.85 -6.45 20.21
C GLU A 62 7.59 -4.99 19.77
N LYS A 63 8.54 -4.34 19.09
CA LYS A 63 8.40 -2.94 18.63
C LYS A 63 8.38 -2.79 17.12
N PHE A 64 8.60 -3.86 16.36
CA PHE A 64 8.76 -3.77 14.91
C PHE A 64 8.03 -4.89 14.21
N SER A 65 7.21 -4.52 13.24
CA SER A 65 6.42 -5.44 12.43
C SER A 65 6.58 -5.10 10.94
N PHE A 66 6.45 -6.13 10.12
CA PHE A 66 6.32 -5.97 8.68
C PHE A 66 4.85 -6.14 8.29
N GLN A 67 4.27 -5.17 7.59
CA GLN A 67 2.85 -5.13 7.27
C GLN A 67 2.63 -5.05 5.75
N PRO A 68 2.55 -6.19 5.05
CA PRO A 68 2.05 -6.22 3.68
C PRO A 68 0.54 -5.88 3.63
N GLU A 69 0.14 -5.17 2.59
CA GLU A 69 -1.23 -4.70 2.41
C GLU A 69 -1.74 -5.04 1.01
N LEU A 70 -3.06 -5.22 0.89
CA LEU A 70 -3.77 -5.34 -0.38
C LEU A 70 -4.90 -4.30 -0.38
N LEU A 71 -4.72 -3.22 -1.13
CA LEU A 71 -5.63 -2.07 -1.13
C LEU A 71 -6.22 -1.84 -2.51
N TYR A 72 -7.55 -1.78 -2.60
CA TYR A 72 -8.21 -1.11 -3.71
C TYR A 72 -8.18 0.39 -3.46
N SER A 73 -7.68 1.16 -4.42
CA SER A 73 -7.53 2.61 -4.33
C SER A 73 -8.15 3.26 -5.56
N ALA A 74 -9.27 3.95 -5.36
CA ALA A 74 -9.85 4.80 -6.38
C ALA A 74 -9.03 6.10 -6.40
N GLN A 75 -8.47 6.44 -7.55
CA GLN A 75 -7.67 7.64 -7.78
C GLN A 75 -8.10 8.31 -9.09
N GLY A 76 -7.40 9.37 -9.48
CA GLY A 76 -7.62 10.10 -10.73
C GLY A 76 -7.51 11.60 -10.52
N ALA A 77 -8.19 12.35 -11.38
CA ALA A 77 -8.21 13.80 -11.34
C ALA A 77 -9.50 14.33 -11.95
N ASP A 78 -9.96 15.48 -11.45
CA ASP A 78 -11.11 16.20 -11.99
C ASP A 78 -10.59 17.31 -12.92
N TYR A 79 -11.27 17.57 -14.02
CA TYR A 79 -10.87 18.63 -14.95
C TYR A 79 -12.05 19.53 -15.31
N SER A 80 -11.76 20.80 -15.53
CA SER A 80 -12.73 21.81 -15.95
C SER A 80 -12.09 22.69 -17.02
N GLU A 81 -12.64 22.64 -18.24
CA GLU A 81 -12.14 23.42 -19.37
C GLU A 81 -13.32 23.99 -20.18
N ASP A 82 -13.30 25.29 -20.46
CA ASP A 82 -14.32 26.00 -21.26
C ASP A 82 -15.79 25.71 -20.88
N GLY A 83 -16.05 25.53 -19.57
CA GLY A 83 -17.40 25.26 -19.03
C GLY A 83 -17.83 23.79 -19.10
N PHE A 84 -16.94 22.88 -19.51
CA PHE A 84 -17.12 21.43 -19.43
C PHE A 84 -16.40 20.88 -18.21
N GLU A 85 -17.14 20.21 -17.33
CA GLU A 85 -16.61 19.50 -16.17
C GLU A 85 -16.56 18.00 -16.45
N GLY A 86 -15.47 17.35 -16.05
CA GLY A 86 -15.29 15.92 -16.17
C GLY A 86 -14.37 15.35 -15.10
N SER A 87 -14.35 14.02 -14.99
CA SER A 87 -13.47 13.31 -14.06
C SER A 87 -12.79 12.17 -14.77
N VAL A 88 -11.47 12.08 -14.65
CA VAL A 88 -10.70 10.90 -15.02
C VAL A 88 -10.66 9.96 -13.81
N LYS A 89 -11.09 8.71 -14.02
CA LYS A 89 -11.13 7.69 -12.98
C LYS A 89 -10.13 6.58 -13.26
N VAL A 90 -9.23 6.37 -12.31
CA VAL A 90 -8.21 5.32 -12.39
C VAL A 90 -8.22 4.56 -11.08
N ASP A 91 -8.51 3.27 -11.16
CA ASP A 91 -8.59 2.40 -10.00
C ASP A 91 -7.37 1.49 -9.96
N TYR A 92 -6.72 1.41 -8.80
CA TYR A 92 -5.53 0.62 -8.57
C TYR A 92 -5.78 -0.50 -7.56
N LEU A 93 -5.12 -1.63 -7.78
CA LEU A 93 -4.90 -2.64 -6.76
C LEU A 93 -3.45 -2.51 -6.27
N ASN A 94 -3.28 -1.84 -5.14
CA ASN A 94 -1.98 -1.58 -4.54
C ASN A 94 -1.56 -2.74 -3.64
N LEU A 95 -0.26 -3.05 -3.66
CA LEU A 95 0.40 -3.99 -2.76
C LEU A 95 1.54 -3.30 -1.96
N PRO A 96 1.22 -2.34 -1.06
CA PRO A 96 2.23 -1.72 -0.21
C PRO A 96 2.91 -2.74 0.72
N LEU A 97 4.19 -2.52 0.98
CA LEU A 97 4.98 -3.30 1.93
C LEU A 97 5.49 -2.37 3.02
N MET A 98 4.79 -2.31 4.15
CA MET A 98 5.07 -1.33 5.19
C MET A 98 6.01 -1.89 6.25
N ALA A 99 6.95 -1.08 6.71
CA ALA A 99 7.63 -1.24 7.98
C ALA A 99 6.86 -0.48 9.06
N LYS A 100 6.49 -1.15 10.15
CA LYS A 100 5.70 -0.59 11.25
C LYS A 100 6.49 -0.62 12.56
N PHE A 101 6.56 0.51 13.24
CA PHE A 101 7.28 0.67 14.50
C PHE A 101 6.37 1.18 15.62
N TYR A 102 6.28 0.44 16.71
CA TYR A 102 5.47 0.81 17.88
C TYR A 102 6.22 1.77 18.80
N VAL A 103 5.71 2.98 18.95
CA VAL A 103 6.27 4.01 19.85
C VAL A 103 5.60 3.93 21.23
N ALA A 104 4.32 3.55 21.28
CA ALA A 104 3.56 3.24 22.49
C ALA A 104 2.49 2.19 22.18
N GLU A 105 1.87 1.64 23.22
CA GLU A 105 0.74 0.71 23.05
C GLU A 105 -0.38 1.38 22.25
N GLY A 106 -0.81 0.74 21.16
CA GLY A 106 -1.81 1.27 20.23
C GLY A 106 -1.34 2.43 19.35
N PHE A 107 -0.08 2.87 19.43
CA PHE A 107 0.46 3.95 18.59
C PHE A 107 1.72 3.50 17.84
N SER A 108 1.62 3.49 16.51
CA SER A 108 2.68 3.04 15.62
C SER A 108 2.94 4.05 14.49
N LEU A 109 4.16 4.03 13.97
CA LEU A 109 4.57 4.73 12.76
C LEU A 109 4.75 3.71 11.64
N GLU A 110 4.24 4.00 10.44
CA GLU A 110 4.35 3.15 9.25
C GLU A 110 5.15 3.87 8.16
N ALA A 111 6.05 3.16 7.49
CA ALA A 111 6.81 3.67 6.34
C ALA A 111 7.06 2.56 5.31
N GLY A 112 6.84 2.84 4.03
CA GLY A 112 6.95 1.87 2.94
C GLY A 112 6.18 2.32 1.70
#